data_AF-A0A7W6BUJ0-F1
#
_entry.id   AF-A0A7W6BUJ0-F1
#
_cell.length_a   1.000
_cell.length_b   1.000
_cell.length_c   1.000
_cell.angle_alpha   90.00
_cell.angle_beta   90.00
_cell.angle_gamma   90.00
#
_symmetry.space_group_name_H-M   'P 1'
#
loop_
_entity.id
_entity.type
_entity.pdbx_description
1 polymer ?
#
loop_
_entity_poly.entity_id
_entity_poly.type
_entity_poly.pdbx_seq_one_letter_code
_entity_poly.pdbx_strand_id
1 'polypeptide(L)'
;MSKINVDSLAVPAFSVAITDDGILRYDGINDILCQISGLTKEMFIGKTAGEFMSFEGAEAWEANYRRCLASGVMDEYEELA
;
A
#
# COMPACT_ATOMS: atom_id res chain seq x y z
N MET A 1 5.00 3.17 16.25
CA MET A 1 3.69 3.48 15.65
C MET A 1 2.82 2.24 15.72
N SER A 2 1.54 2.40 16.05
CA SER A 2 0.57 1.30 15.93
C SER A 2 0.35 1.00 14.45
N LYS A 3 0.64 -0.23 14.01
CA LYS A 3 0.36 -0.67 12.65
C LYS A 3 -1.09 -1.10 12.53
N ILE A 4 -1.71 -0.85 11.38
CA ILE A 4 -3.00 -1.45 11.05
C ILE A 4 -2.78 -2.95 10.90
N ASN A 5 -3.56 -3.76 11.63
CA ASN A 5 -3.55 -5.21 11.45
C ASN A 5 -4.44 -5.60 10.26
N VAL A 6 -3.88 -5.63 9.06
CA VAL A 6 -4.62 -6.01 7.83
C VAL A 6 -5.14 -7.44 7.85
N ASP A 7 -4.55 -8.33 8.66
CA ASP A 7 -5.02 -9.72 8.80
C ASP A 7 -6.39 -9.82 9.52
N SER A 8 -6.87 -8.73 10.13
CA SER A 8 -8.21 -8.68 10.75
C SER A 8 -9.33 -8.34 9.75
N LEU A 9 -8.99 -8.03 8.49
CA LEU A 9 -9.96 -7.63 7.47
C LEU A 9 -10.44 -8.84 6.67
N ALA A 10 -11.75 -8.96 6.49
CA ALA A 10 -12.40 -10.02 5.70
C ALA A 10 -12.40 -9.75 4.18
N VAL A 11 -11.57 -8.81 3.70
CA VAL A 11 -11.45 -8.38 2.31
C VAL A 11 -9.97 -8.31 1.92
N PRO A 12 -9.60 -8.39 0.62
CA PRO A 12 -8.21 -8.23 0.20
C PRO A 12 -7.69 -6.86 0.66
N ALA A 13 -6.58 -6.83 1.37
CA ALA A 13 -6.07 -5.60 1.95
C ALA A 13 -4.55 -5.59 2.05
N PHE A 14 -4.00 -4.38 1.93
CA PHE A 14 -2.62 -4.06 2.27
C PHE A 14 -2.58 -2.74 3.02
N SER A 15 -1.46 -2.47 3.68
CA SER A 15 -1.18 -1.19 4.32
C SER A 15 0.16 -0.67 3.85
N VAL A 16 0.35 0.65 3.91
CA VAL A 16 1.62 1.31 3.59
C VAL A 16 2.05 2.23 4.72
N ALA A 17 3.34 2.47 4.81
CA ALA A 17 3.94 3.37 5.77
C ALA A 17 5.00 4.25 5.10
N ILE A 18 5.14 5.48 5.59
CA ILE A 18 6.33 6.28 5.32
C ILE A 18 7.43 5.81 6.26
N THR A 19 8.54 5.33 5.70
CA THR A 19 9.73 4.96 6.47
C THR A 19 10.55 6.19 6.87
N ASP A 20 11.53 6.02 7.76
CA ASP A 20 12.35 7.12 8.30
C ASP A 20 13.09 7.93 7.22
N ASP A 21 13.33 7.31 6.06
CA ASP A 21 13.90 7.95 4.86
C ASP A 21 12.89 8.77 4.03
N GLY A 22 11.64 8.86 4.48
CA GLY A 22 10.56 9.60 3.79
C GLY A 22 9.93 8.86 2.61
N ILE A 23 10.30 7.59 2.40
CA ILE A 23 9.83 6.76 1.28
C ILE A 23 8.58 5.97 1.68
N LEU A 24 7.57 5.93 0.81
CA LEU A 24 6.39 5.09 0.97
C LEU A 24 6.72 3.63 0.61
N ARG A 25 6.46 2.72 1.55
CA ARG A 25 6.66 1.28 1.39
C ARG A 25 5.45 0.50 1.85
N TYR A 26 5.23 -0.66 1.24
CA TYR A 26 4.23 -1.60 1.72
C TYR A 26 4.64 -2.13 3.10
N ASP A 27 3.72 -2.02 4.06
CA ASP A 27 3.95 -2.35 5.47
C ASP A 27 3.20 -3.62 5.92
N GLY A 28 2.18 -4.02 5.15
CA GLY A 28 1.40 -5.23 5.40
C GLY A 28 0.60 -5.65 4.18
N ILE A 29 0.32 -6.95 4.08
CA ILE A 29 -0.56 -7.58 3.09
C ILE A 29 -1.22 -8.76 3.79
N ASN A 30 -2.52 -8.99 3.56
CA ASN A 30 -3.24 -10.10 4.16
C ASN A 30 -3.31 -11.33 3.25
N ASP A 31 -3.65 -12.48 3.85
CA ASP A 31 -3.66 -13.77 3.16
C ASP A 31 -4.66 -13.81 1.99
N ILE A 32 -5.78 -13.08 2.09
CA ILE A 32 -6.77 -13.00 1.01
C ILE A 32 -6.14 -12.34 -0.23
N LEU A 33 -5.45 -11.21 -0.06
CA LEU A 33 -4.77 -10.55 -1.17
C LEU A 33 -3.59 -11.37 -1.69
N CYS A 34 -2.85 -12.06 -0.83
CA CYS A 34 -1.82 -13.02 -1.25
C CYS A 34 -2.38 -14.13 -2.15
N GLN A 35 -3.54 -14.70 -1.81
CA GLN A 35 -4.16 -15.76 -2.60
C GLN A 35 -4.60 -15.30 -4.00
N ILE A 36 -5.11 -14.07 -4.11
CA ILE A 36 -5.61 -13.54 -5.39
C ILE A 36 -4.44 -13.07 -6.28
N SER A 37 -3.42 -12.46 -5.70
CA SER A 37 -2.29 -11.87 -6.44
C SER A 37 -1.15 -12.86 -6.71
N GLY A 38 -1.03 -13.93 -5.92
CA GLY A 38 0.13 -14.82 -5.94
C GLY A 38 1.37 -14.26 -5.22
N LEU A 39 1.28 -13.08 -4.60
CA LEU A 39 2.37 -12.48 -3.82
C LEU A 39 2.45 -13.09 -2.43
N THR A 40 3.67 -13.26 -1.90
CA THR A 40 3.88 -13.57 -0.47
C THR A 40 4.17 -12.29 0.33
N LYS A 41 4.05 -12.38 1.67
CA LYS A 41 4.42 -11.28 2.57
C LYS A 41 5.88 -10.86 2.36
N GLU A 42 6.79 -11.81 2.18
CA GLU A 42 8.23 -11.57 1.97
C GLU A 42 8.52 -10.90 0.62
N MET A 43 7.73 -11.20 -0.41
CA MET A 43 7.86 -10.56 -1.72
C MET A 43 7.38 -9.10 -1.72
N PHE A 44 6.48 -8.74 -0.80
CA PHE A 44 5.72 -7.49 -0.84
C PHE A 44 6.16 -6.47 0.21
N ILE A 45 6.38 -6.90 1.45
CA ILE A 45 6.67 -5.99 2.56
C ILE A 45 8.05 -5.33 2.37
N GLY A 46 8.10 -4.01 2.57
CA GLY A 46 9.30 -3.18 2.40
C GLY A 46 9.54 -2.71 0.96
N LYS A 47 8.77 -3.21 0.00
CA LYS A 47 8.86 -2.81 -1.40
C LYS A 47 8.20 -1.46 -1.67
N THR A 48 8.64 -0.80 -2.73
CA THR A 48 7.99 0.44 -3.22
C THR A 48 6.98 0.12 -4.32
N ALA A 49 6.07 1.06 -4.59
CA ALA A 49 5.14 0.95 -5.72
C ALA A 49 5.87 0.73 -7.05
N GLY A 50 6.98 1.45 -7.29
CA GLY A 50 7.78 1.35 -8.51
C GLY A 50 8.46 -0.02 -8.74
N GLU A 51 8.46 -0.92 -7.75
CA GLU A 51 8.88 -2.31 -7.96
C GLU A 51 7.77 -3.19 -8.58
N PHE A 52 6.53 -2.70 -8.65
CA PHE A 52 5.37 -3.44 -9.18
C PHE A 52 4.65 -2.77 -10.35
N MET A 53 4.80 -1.45 -10.52
CA MET A 53 4.10 -0.68 -11.56
C MET A 53 5.07 0.19 -12.36
N SER A 54 4.59 0.77 -13.48
CA SER A 54 5.39 1.72 -14.26
C SER A 54 5.73 2.95 -13.43
N PHE A 55 6.71 3.73 -13.90
CA PHE A 55 7.10 4.96 -13.23
C PHE A 55 5.91 5.91 -13.03
N GLU A 56 5.11 6.12 -14.07
CA GLU A 56 3.94 7.01 -14.04
C GLU A 56 2.88 6.50 -13.06
N GLY A 57 2.64 5.18 -13.03
CA GLY A 57 1.71 4.57 -12.07
C GLY A 57 2.20 4.75 -10.63
N ALA A 58 3.50 4.56 -10.39
CA ALA A 58 4.09 4.68 -9.06
C ALA A 58 4.02 6.13 -8.54
N GLU A 59 4.28 7.11 -9.40
CA GLU A 59 4.13 8.53 -9.04
C GLU A 59 2.67 8.90 -8.74
N ALA A 60 1.72 8.43 -9.56
CA ALA A 60 0.29 8.70 -9.33
C ALA A 60 -0.19 8.08 -8.01
N TRP A 61 0.20 6.82 -7.76
CA TRP A 61 -0.07 6.11 -6.51
C TRP A 61 0.52 6.87 -5.32
N GLU A 62 1.79 7.27 -5.37
CA GLU A 62 2.45 8.00 -4.29
C GLU A 62 1.79 9.36 -4.02
N ALA A 63 1.37 10.07 -5.06
CA ALA A 63 0.66 11.33 -4.94
C ALA A 63 -0.68 11.18 -4.19
N ASN A 64 -1.41 10.08 -4.39
CA ASN A 64 -2.66 9.82 -3.69
C ASN A 64 -2.44 9.59 -2.18
N TYR A 65 -1.46 8.76 -1.80
CA TYR A 65 -1.15 8.54 -0.38
C TYR A 65 -0.62 9.80 0.31
N ARG A 66 0.23 10.58 -0.37
CA ARG A 66 0.72 11.86 0.19
C ARG A 66 -0.41 12.87 0.38
N ARG A 67 -1.39 12.91 -0.53
CA ARG A 67 -2.58 13.76 -0.41
C ARG A 67 -3.44 13.35 0.79
N CYS A 68 -3.71 12.07 0.96
CA CYS A 68 -4.45 11.51 2.10
C CYS A 68 -3.76 11.83 3.44
N LEU A 69 -2.44 11.68 3.50
CA LEU A 69 -1.66 12.03 4.69
C LEU A 69 -1.68 13.54 4.99
N ALA A 70 -1.59 14.38 3.97
CA ALA A 70 -1.61 15.84 4.13
C ALA A 70 -2.99 16.37 4.55
N SER A 71 -4.07 15.73 4.10
CA SER A 71 -5.44 16.12 4.44
C SER A 71 -5.84 15.68 5.84
N GLY A 72 -5.27 14.58 6.35
CA GLY A 72 -5.61 13.99 7.65
C GLY A 72 -7.04 13.44 7.70
N VAL A 73 -7.69 13.25 6.55
CA VAL A 73 -9.02 12.67 6.42
C VAL A 73 -8.95 11.36 5.67
N MET A 74 -9.89 10.46 5.98
CA MET A 74 -10.07 9.22 5.21
C MET A 74 -10.48 9.59 3.79
N ASP A 75 -9.79 9.00 2.81
CA ASP A 75 -10.03 9.20 1.38
C ASP A 75 -10.37 7.85 0.72
N GLU A 76 -11.30 7.87 -0.23
CA GLU A 76 -11.73 6.70 -1.01
C GLU A 76 -11.79 7.09 -2.48
N TYR A 77 -11.15 6.31 -3.33
CA TYR A 77 -11.10 6.57 -4.76
C TYR A 77 -11.01 5.24 -5.54
N GLU A 78 -11.44 5.27 -6.79
CA GLU A 78 -11.39 4.12 -7.70
C GLU A 78 -10.19 4.27 -8.64
N GLU A 79 -9.31 3.26 -8.67
CA GLU A 79 -8.23 3.20 -9.66
C GLU A 79 -8.84 2.83 -11.02
N LEU A 80 -8.63 3.66 -12.04
CA LEU A 80 -9.05 3.34 -13.41
C LEU A 80 -8.04 2.34 -14.00
N ALA A 81 -8.50 1.12 -14.25
CA ALA A 81 -7.71 0.02 -14.82
C ALA A 81 -7.23 0.28 -16.26
#